data_AF-W2HYJ3-F1
#
_entry.id   AF-W2HYJ3-F1
#
_cell.length_a   1.000
_cell.length_b   1.000
_cell.length_c   1.000
_cell.angle_alpha   90.00
_cell.angle_beta   90.00
_cell.angle_gamma   90.00
#
_symmetry.space_group_name_H-M   'P 1'
#
loop_
_entity.id
_entity.type
_entity.pdbx_description
1 polymer ?
#
loop_
_entity_poly.entity_id
_entity_poly.type
_entity_poly.pdbx_seq_one_letter_code
_entity_poly.pdbx_strand_id
1 'polypeptide(L)' 'MAKKDRFYAVARGKTPGVYTTWKAAERQVKGFSDASYEKFNSFAEATNFMQ' A
#
# COMPACT_ATOMS: atom_id res chain seq x y z
N MET A 1 -5.64 14.47 -18.56
CA MET A 1 -4.54 13.55 -18.21
C MET A 1 -4.95 12.81 -16.94
N ALA A 2 -5.47 11.58 -17.05
CA ALA A 2 -5.96 10.84 -15.89
C ALA A 2 -4.75 10.37 -15.07
N LYS A 3 -4.51 11.03 -13.93
CA LYS A 3 -3.56 10.56 -12.93
C LYS A 3 -4.08 9.21 -12.45
N LYS A 4 -3.47 8.13 -12.91
CA LYS A 4 -3.80 6.77 -12.47
C LYS A 4 -3.48 6.71 -10.98
N ASP A 5 -4.49 6.93 -10.14
CA ASP A 5 -4.36 6.84 -8.70
C ASP A 5 -4.02 5.38 -8.36
N ARG A 6 -2.76 5.16 -7.98
CA ARG A 6 -2.27 3.85 -7.56
C ARG A 6 -2.43 3.78 -6.05
N PHE A 7 -3.21 2.84 -5.58
CA PHE A 7 -3.36 2.54 -4.16
C PHE A 7 -2.32 1.50 -3.76
N TYR A 8 -1.76 1.63 -2.57
CA TYR A 8 -0.73 0.77 -2.03
C TYR A 8 -1.24 0.26 -0.69
N ALA A 9 -1.71 -0.97 -0.64
CA ALA A 9 -2.09 -1.61 0.61
C ALA A 9 -0.84 -2.21 1.26
N VAL A 10 -0.58 -1.87 2.51
CA VAL A 10 0.48 -2.46 3.31
C VAL A 10 -0.18 -3.39 4.32
N ALA A 11 -0.10 -4.70 4.09
CA ALA A 11 -0.60 -5.71 5.03
C ALA A 11 0.39 -5.97 6.17
N ARG A 12 1.70 -5.94 5.89
CA ARG A 12 2.77 -6.03 6.91
C ARG A 12 3.80 -4.95 6.70
N GLY A 13 4.12 -4.25 7.77
CA GLY A 13 5.10 -3.17 7.79
C GLY A 13 5.01 -2.44 9.13
N LYS A 14 5.68 -1.30 9.25
CA LYS A 14 5.62 -0.47 10.46
C LYS A 14 4.20 0.00 10.76
N THR A 15 3.49 0.44 9.72
CA THR A 15 2.10 0.89 9.82
C THR A 15 1.29 0.28 8.67
N PRO A 16 0.57 -0.82 8.92
CA PRO A 16 -0.34 -1.40 7.92
C PRO A 16 -1.48 -0.43 7.61
N GLY A 17 -1.89 -0.36 6.34
CA GLY A 17 -2.74 0.73 5.84
C GLY A 17 -2.81 0.80 4.32
N VAL A 18 -3.87 1.42 3.77
CA VAL A 18 -3.93 1.76 2.34
C VAL A 18 -3.37 3.18 2.16
N TYR A 19 -2.33 3.30 1.34
CA TYR A 19 -1.67 4.55 1.00
C TYR A 19 -1.94 4.91 -0.46
N THR A 20 -2.11 6.20 -0.74
CA THR A 20 -2.27 6.71 -2.12
C THR A 20 -0.94 7.08 -2.78
N THR A 21 0.17 6.95 -2.05
CA THR A 21 1.51 7.30 -2.54
C THR A 21 2.53 6.24 -2.18
N TRP A 22 3.41 5.93 -3.15
CA TRP A 22 4.54 5.01 -2.93
C TRP A 22 5.47 5.51 -1.83
N LYS A 23 5.75 6.82 -1.77
CA LYS A 23 6.67 7.39 -0.77
C LYS A 23 6.22 7.16 0.67
N ALA A 24 4.90 7.18 0.92
CA ALA A 24 4.35 6.85 2.24
C ALA A 24 4.46 5.35 2.51
N ALA A 25 4.05 4.51 1.56
CA ALA A 25 4.12 3.05 1.67
C ALA A 25 5.57 2.55 1.87
N GLU A 26 6.52 3.04 1.06
CA GLU A 26 7.95 2.73 1.12
C GLU A 26 8.48 2.95 2.54
N ARG A 27 8.17 4.08 3.18
CA ARG A 27 8.68 4.37 4.53
C ARG A 27 8.20 3.36 5.59
N GLN A 28 7.05 2.73 5.36
CA GLN A 28 6.47 1.73 6.25
C GLN A 28 7.08 0.34 6.04
N VAL A 29 7.40 0.00 4.79
CA VAL A 29 7.95 -1.32 4.43
C VAL A 29 9.48 -1.34 4.47
N LYS A 30 10.12 -0.18 4.29
CA LYS A 30 11.57 -0.01 4.26
C LYS A 30 12.17 -0.23 5.65
N GLY A 31 13.03 -1.24 5.73
CA GLY A 31 13.65 -1.69 6.97
C GLY A 31 12.79 -2.66 7.77
N PHE A 32 11.74 -3.23 7.18
CA PHE A 32 10.93 -4.28 7.80
C PHE A 32 11.17 -5.59 7.05
N SER A 33 11.78 -6.57 7.72
CA SER A 33 12.25 -7.82 7.08
C SER A 33 11.12 -8.67 6.49
N ASP A 34 9.91 -8.51 7.02
CA ASP A 34 8.69 -9.24 6.61
C ASP A 34 7.62 -8.28 6.05
N ALA A 35 8.05 -7.21 5.38
CA ALA A 35 7.11 -6.29 4.78
C ALA A 35 6.30 -6.96 3.67
N SER A 36 4.98 -6.81 3.73
CA SER A 36 4.03 -7.30 2.75
C SER A 36 3.15 -6.14 2.34
N TYR A 37 3.27 -5.74 1.07
CA TYR A 37 2.51 -4.66 0.49
C TYR A 37 2.16 -5.01 -0.95
N GLU A 38 1.02 -4.52 -1.41
CA GLU A 38 0.52 -4.77 -2.74
C GLU A 38 -0.08 -3.50 -3.34
N LYS A 39 0.07 -3.35 -4.66
CA LYS A 39 -0.39 -2.18 -5.41
C LYS A 39 -1.69 -2.51 -6.12
N PHE A 40 -2.66 -1.63 -6.01
CA PHE A 40 -3.98 -1.79 -6.58
C PHE A 40 -4.33 -0.57 -7.44
N ASN A 41 -5.20 -0.80 -8.42
CA ASN A 41 -5.75 0.28 -9.23
C ASN A 41 -7.06 0.82 -8.63
N SER A 42 -7.61 0.15 -7.61
CA SER A 42 -8.83 0.55 -6.92
C SER A 42 -8.67 0.48 -5.40
N PHE A 43 -9.31 1.41 -4.70
CA PHE A 43 -9.36 1.41 -3.24
C PHE A 43 -10.06 0.16 -2.70
N ALA A 44 -11.10 -0.33 -3.38
CA ALA A 44 -11.83 -1.53 -2.98
C ALA A 44 -10.94 -2.78 -2.98
N GLU A 45 -10.12 -2.98 -4.02
CA GLU A 45 -9.15 -4.09 -4.05
C GLU A 45 -8.11 -3.96 -2.94
N ALA A 46 -7.63 -2.73 -2.69
CA ALA A 46 -6.68 -2.46 -1.62
C ALA A 46 -7.26 -2.74 -0.22
N THR A 47 -8.53 -2.42 0.01
CA THR A 47 -9.22 -2.77 1.25
C THR A 47 -9.45 -4.27 1.36
N ASN A 48 -9.83 -4.93 0.27
CA ASN A 48 -10.04 -6.38 0.23
C ASN A 48 -8.76 -7.17 0.51
N PHE A 49 -7.60 -6.68 0.08
CA PHE A 49 -6.31 -7.27 0.42
C PHE A 49 -5.97 -7.19 1.92
N MET A 50 -6.59 -6.25 2.65
CA MET A 50 -6.39 -6.08 4.09
C MET A 50 -7.47 -6.74 4.95
N GLN A 51 -8.43 -7.43 4.34
CA GLN A 51 -9.43 -8.23 5.06
C GLN A 51 -8.87 -9.56 5.56
#